data_AF-A0A9X4L0H5-F1
#
_entry.id   AF-A0A9X4L0H5-F1
#
_cell.length_a   1.000
_cell.length_b   1.000
_cell.length_c   1.000
_cell.angle_alpha   90.00
_cell.angle_beta   90.00
_cell.angle_gamma   90.00
#
_symmetry.space_group_name_H-M   'P 1'
#
loop_
_entity.id
_entity.type
_entity.pdbx_description
1 polymer ?
#
loop_
_entity_poly.entity_id
_entity_poly.type
_entity_poly.pdbx_seq_one_letter_code
_entity_poly.pdbx_strand_id
1 'polypeptide(L)'
;MPSMHVWVGYFESEEQFKHYVDQESYLKAWAIYDNEPPTGGEEDAEPSPALRCEFCKEVDLDMYDEDCAQLKYFEKSVDIDRIADAILADKEELARLWNQRPADRVNALIAYEDKELSAESASKSIRATYLGKVNRITENKEADRASVHYLWVGESETPSIQTSAAVKKRIEENEHRRRYACKYSFLLSS
;
A
#
# COMPACT_ATOMS: atom_id res chain seq x y z
N MET A 1 3.72 -3.68 17.09
CA MET A 1 4.58 -3.08 16.04
C MET A 1 3.86 -3.21 14.71
N PRO A 2 4.05 -2.27 13.76
CA PRO A 2 3.51 -2.45 12.42
C PRO A 2 4.16 -3.70 11.79
N SER A 3 3.33 -4.61 11.32
CA SER A 3 3.73 -5.84 10.66
C SER A 3 3.29 -5.76 9.20
N MET A 4 4.15 -6.20 8.29
CA MET A 4 3.86 -6.24 6.86
C MET A 4 3.95 -7.66 6.34
N HIS A 5 3.10 -7.99 5.38
CA HIS A 5 3.26 -9.18 4.56
C HIS A 5 4.35 -8.93 3.53
N VAL A 6 5.15 -9.95 3.24
CA VAL A 6 6.26 -9.86 2.28
C VAL A 6 6.15 -10.96 1.23
N TRP A 7 6.25 -10.55 -0.03
CA TRP A 7 6.39 -11.42 -1.18
C TRP A 7 7.63 -11.07 -1.98
N VAL A 8 8.26 -12.10 -2.53
CA VAL A 8 9.43 -11.97 -3.38
C VAL A 8 9.23 -12.76 -4.66
N GLY A 9 9.71 -12.24 -5.77
CA GLY A 9 9.49 -12.87 -7.07
C GLY A 9 10.58 -12.58 -8.08
N TYR A 10 10.47 -13.24 -9.22
CA TYR A 10 11.30 -13.00 -10.38
C TYR A 10 10.44 -12.58 -11.58
N PHE A 11 10.79 -11.45 -12.19
CA PHE A 11 10.14 -10.92 -13.39
C PHE A 11 11.19 -10.61 -14.45
N GLU A 12 10.88 -10.86 -15.72
CA GLU A 12 11.85 -10.68 -16.80
C GLU A 12 12.18 -9.21 -17.04
N SER A 13 11.23 -8.30 -16.77
CA SER A 13 11.40 -6.85 -16.93
C SER A 13 10.61 -6.06 -15.87
N GLU A 14 10.97 -4.78 -15.71
CA GLU A 14 10.25 -3.87 -14.81
C GLU A 14 8.80 -3.65 -15.26
N GLU A 15 8.56 -3.63 -16.57
CA GLU A 15 7.22 -3.46 -17.15
C GLU A 15 6.31 -4.64 -16.82
N GLN A 16 6.84 -5.87 -16.85
CA GLN A 16 6.08 -7.05 -16.43
C GLN A 16 5.69 -6.96 -14.94
N PHE A 17 6.63 -6.52 -14.09
CA PHE A 17 6.35 -6.31 -12.67
C PHE A 17 5.32 -5.21 -12.45
N LYS A 18 5.46 -4.06 -13.13
CA LYS A 18 4.50 -2.95 -13.09
C LYS A 18 3.11 -3.40 -13.50
N HIS A 19 2.99 -4.13 -14.60
CA HIS A 19 1.70 -4.65 -15.04
C HIS A 19 1.07 -5.62 -14.04
N TYR A 20 1.88 -6.47 -13.40
CA TYR A 20 1.43 -7.41 -12.38
C TYR A 20 0.79 -6.72 -11.17
N VAL A 21 1.32 -5.55 -10.76
CA VAL A 21 0.84 -4.79 -9.60
C VAL A 21 -0.08 -3.60 -9.97
N ASP A 22 -0.28 -3.30 -11.25
CA ASP A 22 -1.01 -2.11 -11.70
C ASP A 22 -2.51 -2.16 -11.36
N GLN A 23 -2.98 -1.15 -10.64
CA GLN A 23 -4.38 -0.98 -10.24
C GLN A 23 -5.08 0.21 -10.93
N GLU A 24 -4.40 0.91 -11.85
CA GLU A 24 -4.90 2.15 -12.47
C GLU A 24 -6.27 1.96 -13.14
N SER A 25 -6.45 0.85 -13.87
CA SER A 25 -7.70 0.54 -14.57
C SER A 25 -8.87 0.34 -13.59
N TYR A 26 -8.61 -0.29 -12.44
CA TYR A 26 -9.63 -0.54 -11.43
C TYR A 26 -10.01 0.75 -10.69
N LEU A 27 -9.01 1.57 -10.32
CA LEU A 27 -9.23 2.85 -9.67
C LEU A 27 -9.97 3.84 -10.56
N LYS A 28 -9.69 3.86 -11.86
CA LYS A 28 -10.45 4.67 -12.84
C LYS A 28 -11.91 4.27 -12.91
N ALA A 29 -12.20 2.97 -12.94
CA ALA A 29 -13.58 2.48 -12.95
C ALA A 29 -14.33 2.86 -11.66
N TRP A 30 -13.68 2.75 -10.49
CA TRP A 30 -14.23 3.24 -9.23
C TRP A 30 -14.48 4.75 -9.23
N ALA A 31 -13.54 5.54 -9.77
CA ALA A 31 -13.71 6.99 -9.84
C ALA A 31 -14.91 7.40 -10.71
N ILE A 32 -15.22 6.66 -11.77
CA ILE A 32 -16.41 6.88 -12.59
C ILE A 32 -17.66 6.55 -11.77
N TYR A 33 -17.71 5.34 -11.20
CA TYR A 33 -18.83 4.87 -10.38
C TYR A 33 -19.16 5.82 -9.20
N ASP A 34 -18.14 6.33 -8.50
CA ASP A 34 -18.33 7.18 -7.32
C ASP A 34 -18.78 8.62 -7.65
N ASN A 35 -18.46 9.12 -8.85
CA ASN A 35 -18.63 10.54 -9.18
C ASN A 35 -19.73 10.81 -10.23
N GLU A 36 -20.18 9.79 -10.97
CA GLU A 36 -21.24 9.96 -11.97
C GLU A 36 -22.62 9.66 -11.36
N PRO A 37 -23.62 10.53 -11.60
CA PRO A 37 -24.98 10.27 -11.14
C PRO A 37 -25.55 9.05 -11.89
N PRO A 38 -26.27 8.15 -11.20
CA PRO A 38 -26.75 6.92 -11.81
C PRO A 38 -27.69 7.22 -12.98
N THR A 39 -27.38 6.67 -14.16
CA THR A 39 -28.12 6.83 -15.41
C THR A 39 -29.26 5.81 -15.57
N GLY A 40 -29.33 4.81 -14.70
CA GLY A 40 -30.16 3.62 -14.79
C GLY A 40 -29.59 2.54 -15.73
N GLY A 41 -28.34 2.68 -16.16
CA GLY A 41 -27.65 1.80 -17.11
C GLY A 41 -26.72 0.77 -16.47
N GLU A 42 -26.13 -0.12 -17.28
CA GLU A 42 -25.12 -1.07 -16.80
C GLU A 42 -23.83 -0.39 -16.34
N GLU A 43 -23.57 0.84 -16.80
CA GLU A 43 -22.44 1.67 -16.34
C GLU A 43 -22.52 2.08 -14.85
N ASP A 44 -23.69 2.00 -14.24
CA ASP A 44 -23.90 2.31 -12.81
C ASP A 44 -23.58 1.12 -11.89
N ALA A 45 -23.12 0.00 -12.45
CA ALA A 45 -22.75 -1.17 -11.66
C ALA A 45 -21.37 -0.99 -11.04
N GLU A 46 -21.15 -1.64 -9.88
CA GLU A 46 -19.82 -1.68 -9.25
C GLU A 46 -18.75 -2.19 -10.24
N PRO A 47 -17.53 -1.62 -10.20
CA PRO A 47 -16.46 -2.03 -11.09
C PRO A 47 -16.17 -3.54 -11.06
N SER A 48 -16.02 -4.13 -12.25
CA SER A 48 -15.79 -5.56 -12.40
C SER A 48 -14.52 -6.04 -11.67
N PRO A 49 -14.57 -7.14 -10.90
CA PRO A 49 -13.38 -7.78 -10.32
C PRO A 49 -12.32 -8.17 -11.35
N ALA A 50 -12.71 -8.31 -12.63
CA ALA A 50 -11.77 -8.59 -13.72
C ALA A 50 -10.78 -7.45 -13.98
N LEU A 51 -11.08 -6.22 -13.55
CA LEU A 51 -10.21 -5.06 -13.71
C LEU A 51 -9.13 -4.94 -12.61
N ARG A 52 -9.24 -5.72 -11.54
CA ARG A 52 -8.25 -5.74 -10.44
C ARG A 52 -6.86 -6.12 -10.95
N CYS A 53 -5.83 -5.64 -10.26
CA CYS A 53 -4.45 -5.98 -10.57
C CYS A 53 -4.23 -7.51 -10.50
N GLU A 54 -3.25 -8.06 -11.24
CA GLU A 54 -2.99 -9.51 -11.23
C GLU A 54 -2.64 -9.99 -9.82
N PHE A 55 -1.75 -9.26 -9.13
CA PHE A 55 -1.43 -9.54 -7.73
C PHE A 55 -2.68 -9.54 -6.85
N CYS A 56 -3.53 -8.53 -6.97
CA CYS A 56 -4.75 -8.33 -6.20
C CYS A 56 -5.69 -9.53 -6.35
N LYS A 57 -5.88 -10.01 -7.58
CA LYS A 57 -6.67 -11.21 -7.87
C LYS A 57 -6.11 -12.46 -7.20
N GLU A 58 -4.79 -12.62 -7.20
CA GLU A 58 -4.16 -13.79 -6.61
C GLU A 58 -4.28 -13.83 -5.09
N VAL A 59 -4.13 -12.67 -4.43
CA VAL A 59 -4.21 -12.56 -2.96
C VAL A 59 -5.60 -12.22 -2.42
N ASP A 60 -6.62 -12.20 -3.29
CA ASP A 60 -8.02 -11.91 -2.96
C ASP A 60 -8.21 -10.51 -2.33
N LEU A 61 -7.51 -9.53 -2.90
CA LEU A 61 -7.67 -8.10 -2.60
C LEU A 61 -8.46 -7.42 -3.71
N ASP A 62 -9.26 -6.43 -3.35
CA ASP A 62 -9.93 -5.56 -4.31
C ASP A 62 -8.93 -4.56 -4.90
N MET A 63 -8.23 -3.83 -4.02
CA MET A 63 -7.15 -2.90 -4.32
C MET A 63 -6.24 -2.80 -3.09
N TYR A 64 -5.07 -2.17 -3.24
CA TYR A 64 -4.19 -1.88 -2.11
C TYR A 64 -3.94 -0.37 -2.00
N ASP A 65 -3.78 0.10 -0.78
CA ASP A 65 -3.34 1.46 -0.53
C ASP A 65 -1.85 1.59 -0.85
N GLU A 66 -1.51 2.46 -1.80
CA GLU A 66 -0.13 2.71 -2.23
C GLU A 66 0.74 3.25 -1.10
N ASP A 67 0.16 3.97 -0.14
CA ASP A 67 0.89 4.47 1.03
C ASP A 67 1.24 3.34 2.02
N CYS A 68 0.50 2.22 1.97
CA CYS A 68 0.71 1.03 2.79
C CYS A 68 1.53 -0.06 2.08
N ALA A 69 1.87 0.15 0.80
CA ALA A 69 2.59 -0.81 -0.03
C ALA A 69 4.00 -0.31 -0.39
N GLN A 70 4.97 -1.22 -0.38
CA GLN A 70 6.31 -1.02 -0.90
C GLN A 70 6.53 -2.00 -2.05
N LEU A 71 6.48 -1.46 -3.27
CA LEU A 71 6.67 -2.20 -4.51
C LEU A 71 8.03 -1.82 -5.09
N LYS A 72 8.95 -2.79 -5.21
CA LYS A 72 10.31 -2.54 -5.71
C LYS A 72 10.72 -3.58 -6.72
N TYR A 73 11.19 -3.11 -7.86
CA TYR A 73 11.89 -3.90 -8.87
C TYR A 73 13.40 -3.62 -8.80
N PHE A 74 14.19 -4.66 -9.05
CA PHE A 74 15.64 -4.60 -9.11
C PHE A 74 16.11 -5.10 -10.48
N GLU A 75 17.01 -4.39 -11.15
CA GLU A 75 17.53 -4.83 -12.46
C GLU A 75 18.31 -6.15 -12.40
N LYS A 76 18.86 -6.48 -11.22
CA LYS A 76 19.63 -7.69 -10.98
C LYS A 76 19.00 -8.45 -9.82
N SER A 77 19.27 -9.76 -9.77
CA SER A 77 18.89 -10.57 -8.61
C SER A 77 19.52 -9.99 -7.34
N VAL A 78 18.74 -9.92 -6.26
CA VAL A 78 19.16 -9.35 -4.98
C VAL A 78 19.09 -10.37 -3.87
N ASP A 79 19.95 -10.16 -2.88
CA ASP A 79 19.99 -10.96 -1.66
C ASP A 79 19.03 -10.41 -0.61
N ILE A 80 18.80 -11.25 0.41
CA ILE A 80 17.89 -10.97 1.51
C ILE A 80 18.22 -9.68 2.29
N ASP A 81 19.51 -9.36 2.46
CA ASP A 81 19.94 -8.15 3.16
C ASP A 81 19.43 -6.89 2.47
N ARG A 82 19.50 -6.87 1.14
CA ARG A 82 19.03 -5.75 0.33
C ARG A 82 17.51 -5.63 0.38
N ILE A 83 16.79 -6.75 0.50
CA ILE A 83 15.34 -6.76 0.72
C ILE A 83 15.02 -6.19 2.10
N ALA A 84 15.66 -6.69 3.16
CA ALA A 84 15.44 -6.23 4.53
C ALA A 84 15.68 -4.73 4.69
N ASP A 85 16.80 -4.22 4.14
CA ASP A 85 17.11 -2.79 4.13
C ASP A 85 16.08 -1.98 3.35
N ALA A 86 15.53 -2.55 2.27
CA ALA A 86 14.55 -1.87 1.43
C ALA A 86 13.20 -1.65 2.12
N ILE A 87 12.79 -2.55 3.02
CA ILE A 87 11.51 -2.46 3.78
C ILE A 87 11.71 -2.08 5.25
N LEU A 88 12.95 -1.89 5.69
CA LEU A 88 13.33 -1.67 7.09
C LEU A 88 12.78 -2.79 8.00
N ALA A 89 12.99 -4.05 7.60
CA ALA A 89 12.54 -5.22 8.36
C ALA A 89 13.66 -5.87 9.17
N ASP A 90 13.29 -6.64 10.19
CA ASP A 90 14.22 -7.47 10.96
C ASP A 90 14.89 -8.52 10.05
N LYS A 91 16.23 -8.44 9.97
CA LYS A 91 17.04 -9.30 9.10
C LYS A 91 16.99 -10.77 9.53
N GLU A 92 16.97 -11.03 10.83
CA GLU A 92 16.94 -12.40 11.37
C GLU A 92 15.57 -13.04 11.15
N GLU A 93 14.49 -12.29 11.39
CA GLU A 93 13.13 -12.75 11.12
C GLU A 93 12.92 -13.04 9.64
N LEU A 94 13.35 -12.11 8.77
CA LEU A 94 13.25 -12.29 7.31
C LEU A 94 14.10 -13.49 6.85
N ALA A 95 15.33 -13.65 7.37
CA ALA A 95 16.20 -14.79 7.06
C ALA A 95 15.58 -16.13 7.44
N ARG A 96 14.91 -16.20 8.59
CA ARG A 96 14.17 -17.40 8.98
C ARG A 96 13.06 -17.74 7.99
N LEU A 97 12.30 -16.75 7.53
CA LEU A 97 11.21 -16.96 6.56
C LEU A 97 11.74 -17.36 5.18
N TRP A 98 12.82 -16.70 4.72
CA TRP A 98 13.48 -17.04 3.46
C TRP A 98 13.98 -18.48 3.44
N ASN A 99 14.58 -18.96 4.53
CA ASN A 99 15.08 -20.34 4.61
C ASN A 99 13.96 -21.40 4.58
N GLN A 100 12.74 -21.05 4.98
CA GLN A 100 11.59 -21.95 4.86
C GLN A 100 11.06 -22.04 3.43
N ARG A 101 11.23 -20.96 2.66
CA ARG A 101 10.73 -20.82 1.28
C ARG A 101 11.81 -20.16 0.41
N PRO A 102 12.90 -20.89 0.12
CA PRO A 102 14.01 -20.32 -0.64
C PRO A 102 13.56 -19.99 -2.06
N ALA A 103 14.03 -18.84 -2.55
CA ALA A 103 13.84 -18.42 -3.93
C ALA A 103 15.21 -18.26 -4.60
N ASP A 104 15.42 -18.91 -5.74
CA ASP A 104 16.74 -18.97 -6.39
C ASP A 104 17.14 -17.65 -7.05
N ARG A 105 16.16 -16.94 -7.62
CA ARG A 105 16.36 -15.64 -8.28
C ARG A 105 15.24 -14.72 -7.80
N VAL A 106 15.62 -13.57 -7.27
CA VAL A 106 14.65 -12.57 -6.76
C VAL A 106 15.05 -11.21 -7.26
N ASN A 107 14.14 -10.56 -7.97
CA ASN A 107 14.34 -9.20 -8.47
C ASN A 107 13.09 -8.33 -8.31
N ALA A 108 12.06 -8.82 -7.63
CA ALA A 108 10.89 -8.07 -7.27
C ALA A 108 10.53 -8.30 -5.80
N LEU A 109 10.06 -7.22 -5.18
CA LEU A 109 9.63 -7.17 -3.79
C LEU A 109 8.26 -6.49 -3.72
N ILE A 110 7.34 -7.14 -3.03
CA ILE A 110 6.05 -6.58 -2.64
C ILE A 110 6.01 -6.69 -1.12
N ALA A 111 5.85 -5.58 -0.42
CA ALA A 111 5.57 -5.58 1.01
C ALA A 111 4.34 -4.72 1.30
N TYR A 112 3.38 -5.26 2.06
CA TYR A 112 2.09 -4.61 2.27
C TYR A 112 1.68 -4.65 3.73
N GLU A 113 1.38 -3.48 4.29
CA GLU A 113 0.93 -3.29 5.66
C GLU A 113 -0.60 -3.38 5.74
N ASP A 114 -1.12 -4.60 5.97
CA ASP A 114 -2.56 -4.83 6.10
C ASP A 114 -2.87 -5.80 7.25
N LYS A 115 -3.90 -5.45 8.01
CA LYS A 115 -4.33 -6.17 9.22
C LYS A 115 -5.39 -7.21 8.91
N GLU A 116 -6.20 -6.95 7.89
CA GLU A 116 -7.32 -7.75 7.43
C GLU A 116 -6.85 -8.84 6.45
N LEU A 117 -5.71 -8.63 5.78
CA LEU A 117 -5.10 -9.66 4.94
C LEU A 117 -4.65 -10.87 5.79
N SER A 118 -5.29 -12.00 5.51
CA SER A 118 -4.97 -13.27 6.15
C SER A 118 -3.71 -13.89 5.53
N ALA A 119 -2.97 -14.68 6.30
CA ALA A 119 -1.84 -15.43 5.77
C ALA A 119 -2.25 -16.47 4.71
N GLU A 120 -3.48 -16.98 4.80
CA GLU A 120 -4.04 -17.93 3.85
C GLU A 120 -4.25 -17.28 2.48
N SER A 121 -4.91 -16.12 2.43
CA SER A 121 -5.10 -15.36 1.19
C SER A 121 -3.76 -14.88 0.62
N ALA A 122 -2.87 -14.35 1.47
CA ALA A 122 -1.53 -13.93 1.06
C ALA A 122 -0.72 -15.07 0.42
N SER A 123 -0.91 -16.31 0.88
CA SER A 123 -0.19 -17.49 0.37
C SER A 123 -0.66 -18.01 -0.98
N LYS A 124 -1.79 -17.51 -1.51
CA LYS A 124 -2.35 -17.91 -2.81
C LYS A 124 -1.63 -17.27 -4.00
N SER A 125 -0.73 -16.30 -3.77
CA SER A 125 0.04 -15.69 -4.84
C SER A 125 0.81 -16.73 -5.66
N ILE A 126 0.71 -16.59 -6.98
CA ILE A 126 1.27 -17.52 -7.97
C ILE A 126 2.59 -16.98 -8.49
N ARG A 127 2.63 -15.71 -8.92
CA ARG A 127 3.85 -15.10 -9.50
C ARG A 127 4.84 -14.62 -8.45
N ALA A 128 4.39 -14.32 -7.23
CA ALA A 128 5.24 -13.90 -6.13
C ALA A 128 5.16 -14.88 -4.95
N THR A 129 6.32 -15.30 -4.45
CA THR A 129 6.41 -16.22 -3.32
C THR A 129 6.16 -15.45 -2.03
N TYR A 130 5.09 -15.80 -1.32
CA TYR A 130 4.81 -15.27 0.02
C TYR A 130 5.82 -15.85 1.04
N LEU A 131 6.58 -14.96 1.68
CA LEU A 131 7.55 -15.32 2.72
C LEU A 131 6.89 -15.37 4.10
N GLY A 132 6.00 -14.43 4.41
CA GLY A 132 5.35 -14.33 5.71
C GLY A 132 5.09 -12.90 6.15
N LYS A 133 4.70 -12.75 7.42
CA LYS A 133 4.62 -11.44 8.10
C LYS A 133 5.94 -11.15 8.78
N VAL A 134 6.45 -9.93 8.63
CA VAL A 134 7.64 -9.43 9.34
C VAL A 134 7.32 -8.13 10.05
N ASN A 135 8.02 -7.86 11.15
CA ASN A 135 7.91 -6.59 11.84
C ASN A 135 8.81 -5.53 11.19
N ARG A 136 8.30 -4.31 11.07
CA ARG A 136 9.12 -3.17 10.67
C ARG A 136 9.96 -2.71 11.85
N ILE A 137 11.27 -2.56 11.63
CA ILE A 137 12.17 -1.90 12.57
C ILE A 137 11.78 -0.43 12.55
N THR A 138 11.14 0.02 13.63
CA THR A 138 11.02 1.44 13.91
C THR A 138 12.32 1.84 14.57
N GLU A 139 13.26 2.41 13.81
CA GLU A 139 14.36 3.13 14.44
C GLU A 139 13.75 4.16 15.39
N ASN A 140 14.20 4.17 16.65
CA ASN A 140 13.74 5.08 17.69
C ASN A 140 13.70 6.53 17.16
N LYS A 141 12.52 7.02 16.78
CA LYS A 141 12.30 8.42 16.44
C LYS A 141 12.21 9.29 17.71
N GLU A 142 13.26 9.29 18.52
CA GLU A 142 13.50 10.42 19.44
C GLU A 142 14.19 11.59 18.71
N ALA A 143 14.71 11.40 17.49
CA ALA A 143 15.42 12.44 16.74
C ALA A 143 14.62 13.10 15.60
N ASP A 144 13.45 12.58 15.21
CA ASP A 144 12.79 12.99 13.94
C ASP A 144 11.46 13.73 14.16
N ARG A 145 11.45 14.62 15.16
CA ARG A 145 10.37 15.61 15.39
C ARG A 145 10.54 16.88 14.55
N ALA A 146 11.35 16.85 13.49
CA ALA A 146 11.34 17.87 12.45
C ALA A 146 10.33 17.46 11.37
N SER A 147 9.05 17.63 11.66
CA SER A 147 7.99 17.45 10.68
C SER A 147 8.14 18.48 9.56
N VAL A 148 8.83 18.11 8.48
CA VAL A 148 8.83 18.89 7.24
C VAL A 148 7.45 18.77 6.62
N HIS A 149 6.66 19.84 6.74
CA HIS A 149 5.37 19.97 6.08
C HIS A 149 5.63 20.59 4.71
N TYR A 150 5.37 19.86 3.62
CA TYR A 150 5.29 20.45 2.30
C TYR A 150 3.93 21.14 2.15
N LEU A 151 3.89 22.45 2.37
CA LEU A 151 2.75 23.30 2.08
C LEU A 151 2.79 23.66 0.60
N TRP A 152 1.98 22.99 -0.22
CA TRP A 152 1.70 23.46 -1.58
C TRP A 152 0.84 24.71 -1.52
N VAL A 153 1.43 25.88 -1.79
CA VAL A 153 0.68 27.12 -2.05
C VAL A 153 0.56 27.24 -3.56
N GLY A 154 -0.58 26.84 -4.10
CA GLY A 154 -0.96 27.25 -5.45
C GLY A 154 -1.19 28.77 -5.46
N GLU A 155 -0.68 29.47 -6.47
CA GLU A 155 -1.07 30.85 -6.72
C GLU A 155 -2.57 30.87 -7.00
N SER A 156 -3.32 31.40 -6.04
CA SER A 156 -4.67 31.89 -6.26
C SER A 156 -4.70 33.31 -5.74
N GLU A 157 -4.99 34.26 -6.62
CA GLU A 157 -5.33 35.61 -6.22
C GLU A 157 -6.49 35.51 -5.24
N THR A 158 -6.23 35.89 -3.98
CA THR A 158 -7.20 35.72 -2.90
C THR A 158 -8.20 36.88 -2.93
N PRO A 159 -9.52 36.63 -3.05
CA PRO A 159 -10.48 37.55 -2.47
C PRO A 159 -10.51 37.31 -0.97
N SER A 160 -10.27 38.36 -0.20
CA SER A 160 -10.33 38.37 1.26
C SER A 160 -11.70 37.89 1.76
N ILE A 161 -11.78 36.69 2.37
CA ILE A 161 -12.98 36.27 3.08
C ILE A 161 -12.58 35.66 4.42
N GLN A 162 -13.04 36.32 5.49
CA GLN A 162 -13.02 35.83 6.86
C GLN A 162 -13.71 34.47 6.93
N THR A 163 -12.96 33.41 7.20
CA THR A 163 -13.52 32.05 7.31
C THR A 163 -14.22 31.88 8.66
N SER A 164 -15.52 31.59 8.57
CA SER A 164 -16.37 31.31 9.72
C SER A 164 -15.97 30.00 10.42
N ALA A 165 -16.37 29.85 11.69
CA ALA A 165 -16.07 28.68 12.53
C ALA A 165 -16.48 27.32 11.89
N ALA A 166 -17.45 27.32 10.97
CA ALA A 166 -17.87 26.13 10.23
C ALA A 166 -16.78 25.62 9.25
N VAL A 167 -15.98 26.52 8.66
CA VAL A 167 -14.87 26.14 7.76
C VAL A 167 -13.71 25.57 8.55
N LYS A 168 -13.39 26.15 9.73
CA LYS A 168 -12.40 25.57 10.66
C LYS A 168 -12.79 24.17 11.14
N LYS A 169 -14.07 23.96 11.48
CA LYS A 169 -14.58 22.65 11.91
C LYS A 169 -14.49 21.58 10.81
N ARG A 170 -14.76 21.94 9.54
CA ARG A 170 -14.61 21.04 8.38
C ARG A 170 -13.15 20.69 8.09
N ILE A 171 -12.23 21.63 8.29
CA ILE A 171 -10.78 21.38 8.15
C ILE A 171 -10.30 20.45 9.28
N GLU A 172 -10.74 20.67 10.52
CA GLU A 172 -10.43 19.80 11.65
C GLU A 172 -11.02 18.39 11.50
N GLU A 173 -12.27 18.25 11.00
CA GLU A 173 -12.89 16.93 10.73
C GLU A 173 -12.18 16.17 9.60
N ASN A 174 -11.73 16.86 8.54
CA ASN A 174 -10.97 16.25 7.45
C ASN A 174 -9.53 15.89 7.85
N GLU A 175 -8.88 16.70 8.70
CA GLU A 175 -7.58 16.34 9.29
C GLU A 175 -7.70 15.17 10.28
N HIS A 176 -8.81 15.06 11.01
CA HIS A 176 -9.08 13.93 11.87
C HIS A 176 -9.21 12.65 11.03
N ARG A 177 -9.98 12.66 9.94
CA ARG A 177 -10.10 11.50 9.02
C ARG A 177 -8.77 11.08 8.39
N ARG A 178 -7.92 12.04 8.01
CA ARG A 178 -6.61 11.76 7.38
C ARG A 178 -5.54 11.23 8.34
N ARG A 179 -5.59 11.58 9.64
CA ARG A 179 -4.67 11.03 10.65
C ARG A 179 -4.95 9.57 11.03
N TYR A 180 -5.95 8.95 10.42
CA TYR A 180 -6.49 7.66 10.87
C TYR A 180 -6.51 6.53 9.85
N ALA A 181 -6.21 6.77 8.57
CA ALA A 181 -6.22 5.70 7.56
C ALA A 181 -5.13 4.62 7.80
N CYS A 182 -3.96 4.99 8.32
CA CYS A 182 -2.90 4.04 8.66
C CYS A 182 -2.66 3.87 10.19
N LYS A 183 -3.54 4.45 11.04
CA LYS A 183 -3.41 4.43 12.52
C LYS A 183 -4.47 3.60 13.26
N TYR A 184 -5.54 3.18 12.60
CA TYR A 184 -6.52 2.27 13.21
C TYR A 184 -6.13 0.82 13.04
N SER A 185 -5.17 0.41 13.84
CA SER A 185 -5.19 -0.93 14.43
C SER A 185 -4.27 -1.01 15.64
N PHE A 186 -4.26 0.04 16.48
CA PHE A 186 -3.62 -0.04 17.78
C PHE A 186 -4.58 0.19 18.96
N LEU A 187 -5.89 0.33 18.74
CA LEU A 187 -6.84 0.51 19.85
C LEU A 187 -8.21 -0.12 19.56
N LEU A 188 -8.26 -1.45 19.41
CA LEU A 188 -9.45 -2.25 19.78
C LEU A 188 -8.96 -3.60 20.34
N SER A 189 -8.31 -3.54 21.49
CA SER A 189 -8.16 -4.66 22.42
C SER A 189 -8.08 -4.07 23.81
N SER A 190 -9.26 -3.81 24.38
CA SER A 190 -9.52 -3.74 25.81
C SER A 190 -10.92 -4.27 26.02
#